data_AF-A0A7Y7X901-F1
#
_entry.id   AF-A0A7Y7X901-F1
#
_cell.length_a   1.000
_cell.length_b   1.000
_cell.length_c   1.000
_cell.angle_alpha   90.00
_cell.angle_beta   90.00
_cell.angle_gamma   90.00
#
_symmetry.space_group_name_H-M   'P 1'
#
loop_
_entity.id
_entity.type
_entity.pdbx_description
1 polymer ?
#
loop_
_entity_poly.entity_id
_entity_poly.type
_entity_poly.pdbx_seq_one_letter_code
_entity_poly.pdbx_strand_id
1 'polypeptide(L)' 'MPLSLILLIHPASMLDAQGRYSHNLLMLIMWGVAAGFVHGVGFDLRARVWQVLFHPLLAWGLMGLGYGLWWTA' A
#
# COMPACT_ATOMS: atom_id res chain seq x y z
N MET A 1 6.21 0.49 7.84
CA MET A 1 5.99 1.94 7.99
C MET A 1 6.90 2.87 7.13
N PRO A 2 7.44 2.48 5.95
CA PRO A 2 8.15 3.45 5.11
C PRO A 2 7.21 4.28 4.21
N LEU A 3 6.13 3.68 3.70
CA LEU A 3 5.21 4.37 2.77
C LEU A 3 4.48 5.57 3.39
N SER A 4 3.99 5.43 4.63
CA SER A 4 3.30 6.52 5.33
C SER A 4 4.22 7.71 5.58
N LEU A 5 5.50 7.47 5.85
CA LEU A 5 6.51 8.51 6.05
C LEU A 5 6.78 9.27 4.75
N ILE A 6 6.89 8.56 3.63
CA ILE A 6 7.09 9.15 2.30
C ILE A 6 5.90 10.04 1.92
N LEU A 7 4.67 9.59 2.18
CA LEU A 7 3.48 10.41 1.92
C LEU A 7 3.39 11.66 2.78
N LEU A 8 3.83 11.58 4.04
CA LEU A 8 3.84 12.72 4.95
C LEU A 8 4.85 13.78 4.53
N ILE A 9 6.03 13.37 4.06
CA ILE A 9 7.11 14.27 3.66
C ILE A 9 6.92 14.78 2.22
N HIS A 10 6.37 13.94 1.33
CA HIS A 10 6.28 14.23 -0.09
C HIS A 10 4.92 13.82 -0.69
N PRO A 11 3.81 14.50 -0.31
CA PRO A 11 2.48 14.17 -0.81
C PRO A 11 2.34 14.36 -2.33
N ALA A 12 3.15 15.25 -2.91
CA ALA A 12 3.23 15.48 -4.35
C ALA A 12 3.69 14.25 -5.15
N SER A 13 4.34 13.26 -4.51
CA SER A 13 4.70 11.98 -5.16
C SER A 13 3.50 11.14 -5.61
N MET A 14 2.28 11.46 -5.15
CA MET A 14 1.03 10.81 -5.58
C MET A 14 0.35 11.47 -6.78
N LEU A 15 0.88 12.59 -7.26
CA LEU A 15 0.36 13.28 -8.43
C LEU A 15 0.78 12.52 -9.69
N ASP A 16 -0.16 12.29 -10.60
CA ASP A 16 0.15 11.87 -11.96
C ASP A 16 0.92 12.98 -12.70
N ALA A 17 1.44 12.70 -13.90
CA ALA A 17 2.20 13.67 -14.70
C ALA A 17 1.38 14.93 -15.08
N GLN A 18 0.07 14.94 -14.80
CA GLN A 18 -0.90 16.00 -15.05
C GLN A 18 -1.32 16.71 -13.76
N GLY A 19 -0.68 16.41 -12.62
CA GLY A 19 -0.94 17.06 -11.34
C GLY A 19 -2.25 16.63 -10.68
N ARG A 20 -2.79 15.44 -11.01
CA ARG A 20 -4.02 14.91 -10.41
C ARG A 20 -3.73 13.71 -9.52
N TYR A 21 -4.53 13.55 -8.48
CA TYR A 21 -4.47 12.38 -7.62
C TYR A 21 -5.21 11.21 -8.28
N SER A 22 -4.50 10.09 -8.48
CA SER A 22 -5.15 8.83 -8.85
C SER A 22 -5.80 8.21 -7.62
N HIS A 23 -7.13 8.26 -7.56
CA HIS A 23 -7.91 7.69 -6.45
C HIS A 23 -7.60 6.19 -6.24
N ASN A 24 -7.46 5.43 -7.34
CA ASN A 24 -7.18 4.00 -7.29
C ASN A 24 -5.80 3.73 -6.68
N LEU A 25 -4.78 4.52 -7.07
CA LEU A 25 -3.43 4.40 -6.52
C LEU A 25 -3.41 4.72 -5.03
N LEU A 26 -4.14 5.77 -4.63
CA LEU A 26 -4.29 6.17 -3.23
C LEU A 26 -4.93 5.04 -2.40
N MET A 27 -6.00 4.42 -2.90
CA MET A 27 -6.65 3.27 -2.23
C MET A 27 -5.70 2.09 -2.08
N LEU A 28 -4.90 1.80 -3.11
CA LEU A 28 -3.91 0.71 -3.10
C LEU A 28 -2.80 0.96 -2.07
N ILE A 29 -2.35 2.21 -1.96
CA ILE A 29 -1.34 2.63 -0.98
C ILE A 29 -1.91 2.56 0.45
N MET A 30 -3.14 3.04 0.66
CA MET A 30 -3.82 2.93 1.97
C MET A 30 -3.99 1.47 2.39
N TRP A 31 -4.29 0.59 1.43
CA TRP A 31 -4.32 -0.86 1.67
C TRP A 31 -2.97 -1.40 2.13
N GLY A 32 -1.88 -1.01 1.46
CA GLY A 32 -0.52 -1.39 1.84
C GLY A 32 -0.11 -0.88 3.23
N VAL A 33 -0.51 0.34 3.62
CA VAL A 33 -0.28 0.87 4.97
C VAL A 33 -1.04 0.05 6.01
N ALA A 34 -2.31 -0.28 5.77
CA ALA A 34 -3.10 -1.11 6.65
C ALA A 34 -2.49 -2.52 6.82
N ALA A 35 -2.06 -3.15 5.72
CA ALA A 35 -1.36 -4.44 5.76
C ALA A 35 -0.05 -4.36 6.55
N GLY A 36 0.72 -3.29 6.37
CA GLY A 36 1.95 -3.04 7.13
C GLY A 36 1.70 -2.88 8.63
N PHE A 37 0.56 -2.33 9.03
CA PHE A 37 0.18 -2.17 10.44
C PHE A 37 -0.23 -3.50 11.08
N VAL A 38 -1.07 -4.28 10.38
CA VAL A 38 -1.47 -5.63 10.83
C VAL A 38 -0.24 -6.50 11.14
N HIS A 39 0.79 -6.49 10.27
CA HIS A 39 1.99 -7.29 10.49
C HIS A 39 3.00 -6.62 11.42
N GLY A 40 3.15 -5.29 11.36
CA GLY A 40 4.14 -4.56 12.14
C GLY A 40 3.84 -4.52 13.64
N VAL A 41 2.57 -4.64 14.03
CA VAL A 41 2.12 -4.61 15.42
C VAL A 41 1.82 -6.03 15.97
N GLY A 42 1.87 -7.06 15.11
CA GLY A 42 1.55 -8.44 15.51
C GLY A 42 0.05 -8.68 15.73
N PHE A 43 -0.80 -8.05 14.91
CA PHE A 43 -2.24 -8.11 15.06
C PHE A 43 -2.79 -9.51 14.69
N ASP A 44 -3.49 -10.17 15.61
CA ASP A 44 -4.02 -11.52 15.40
C ASP A 44 -5.38 -11.47 14.68
N LEU A 45 -5.36 -11.68 13.37
CA LEU A 45 -6.55 -11.69 12.52
C LEU A 45 -7.37 -12.96 12.75
N ARG A 46 -8.41 -12.90 13.59
CA ARG A 46 -9.27 -14.07 13.91
C ARG A 46 -10.16 -14.54 12.76
N ALA A 47 -10.54 -13.65 11.84
CA ALA A 47 -11.45 -13.97 10.74
C ALA A 47 -10.66 -14.40 9.48
N ARG A 48 -10.91 -15.62 9.01
CA ARG A 48 -10.16 -16.27 7.91
C ARG A 48 -10.10 -15.47 6.61
N VAL A 49 -11.17 -14.77 6.24
CA VAL A 49 -11.20 -13.92 5.03
C VAL A 49 -10.12 -12.84 5.11
N TRP A 50 -9.96 -12.22 6.27
CA TRP A 50 -8.97 -11.17 6.49
C TRP A 50 -7.55 -11.73 6.57
N GLN A 51 -7.37 -12.94 7.10
CA GLN A 51 -6.07 -13.63 7.09
C GLN A 51 -5.55 -13.85 5.66
N VAL A 52 -6.45 -14.15 4.71
CA VAL A 52 -6.09 -14.31 3.30
C VAL A 52 -5.83 -12.95 2.66
N LEU A 53 -6.71 -11.98 2.87
CA LEU A 53 -6.62 -10.68 2.20
C LEU A 53 -5.42 -9.84 2.69
N PHE A 54 -5.02 -10.03 3.94
CA PHE A 54 -3.81 -9.48 4.54
C PHE A 54 -2.72 -10.54 4.68
N HIS A 55 -2.68 -11.56 3.83
CA HIS A 55 -1.58 -12.51 3.89
C HIS A 55 -0.26 -11.82 3.46
N PRO A 56 0.86 -12.02 4.16
CA PRO A 56 2.10 -11.28 3.89
C PRO A 56 2.61 -11.46 2.45
N LEU A 57 2.44 -12.64 1.87
CA LEU A 57 2.78 -12.93 0.46
C LEU A 57 1.92 -12.14 -0.53
N LEU A 58 0.63 -11.96 -0.25
CA LEU A 58 -0.26 -11.13 -1.06
C LEU A 58 0.09 -9.66 -0.94
N ALA A 59 0.40 -9.20 0.28
CA ALA A 59 0.84 -7.84 0.52
C ALA A 59 2.16 -7.51 -0.22
N TRP A 60 3.14 -8.42 -0.18
CA TRP A 60 4.40 -8.28 -0.93
C TRP A 60 4.19 -8.33 -2.44
N GLY A 61 3.31 -9.22 -2.92
CA GLY A 61 2.94 -9.32 -4.33
C GLY A 61 2.29 -8.04 -4.85
N LEU A 62 1.32 -7.48 -4.12
CA LEU A 62 0.68 -6.20 -4.43
C LEU A 62 1.66 -5.02 -4.37
N MET A 63 2.57 -5.00 -3.40
CA MET A 63 3.63 -3.99 -3.32
C MET A 63 4.57 -4.05 -4.52
N GLY A 64 5.02 -5.25 -4.91
CA GLY A 64 5.88 -5.45 -6.07
C GLY A 64 5.18 -5.05 -7.37
N LEU A 65 3.90 -5.40 -7.52
CA LEU A 65 3.09 -4.97 -8.66
C LEU A 65 2.94 -3.45 -8.73
N GLY A 66 2.65 -2.80 -7.61
CA GLY A 66 2.56 -1.33 -7.53
C GLY A 66 3.88 -0.66 -7.90
N TYR A 67 5.01 -1.20 -7.44
CA TYR A 67 6.34 -0.68 -7.77
C TYR A 67 6.68 -0.89 -9.25
N GLY A 68 6.36 -2.04 -9.82
CA GLY A 68 6.56 -2.33 -11.24
C GLY A 68 5.72 -1.41 -12.14
N LEU A 69 4.47 -1.17 -11.79
CA LEU A 69 3.59 -0.25 -12.53
C LEU A 69 4.07 1.20 -12.42
N TRP A 70 4.57 1.62 -11.25
CA TRP A 70 5.17 2.94 -11.06
C TRP A 70 6.45 3.12 -11.88
N TRP A 71 7.29 2.09 -12.00
CA TRP A 71 8.51 2.14 -12.83
C TRP A 71 8.21 2.31 -14.33
N THR A 72 7.05 1.84 -14.79
CA THR A 72 6.64 1.92 -16.20
C THR A 72 5.79 3.14 -16.56
N ALA A 73 5.42 3.97 -15.57
CA ALA A 73 4.61 5.17 -15.73
C ALA A 73 5.49 6.43 -15.78
#